data_AF-A0A7X8L7A2-F1
#
_entry.id   AF-A0A7X8L7A2-F1
#
_cell.length_a   1.000
_cell.length_b   1.000
_cell.length_c   1.000
_cell.angle_alpha   90.00
_cell.angle_beta   90.00
_cell.angle_gamma   90.00
#
_symmetry.space_group_name_H-M   'P 1'
#
loop_
_entity.id
_entity.type
_entity.pdbx_description
1 polymer ?
#
loop_
_entity_poly.entity_id
_entity_poly.type
_entity_poly.pdbx_seq_one_letter_code
_entity_poly.pdbx_strand_id
1 'polypeptide(L)' 'QHLQKMIDLAKKENIKVIFYQEEIDSRQSEAFAEEIGGKTMQLAPLAADYIGNLKKMAETMAEVMQ' A
#
# COMPACT_ATOMS: atom_id res chain seq x y z
N GLN A 1 3.78 -20.08 0.37
CA GLN A 1 4.96 -19.97 -0.53
C GLN A 1 5.01 -18.63 -1.28
N HIS A 2 3.92 -18.16 -1.90
CA HIS A 2 3.93 -16.87 -2.61
C HIS A 2 4.14 -15.66 -1.68
N LEU A 3 3.43 -15.60 -0.55
CA LEU A 3 3.54 -14.50 0.43
C LEU A 3 4.96 -14.31 0.95
N GLN A 4 5.63 -15.40 1.36
CA GLN A 4 7.02 -15.35 1.83
C GLN A 4 7.96 -14.78 0.76
N LYS A 5 7.84 -15.24 -0.50
CA LYS A 5 8.65 -14.72 -1.61
C LYS A 5 8.45 -13.21 -1.81
N MET A 6 7.22 -12.71 -1.61
CA MET A 6 6.93 -11.29 -1.71
C MET A 6 7.52 -10.51 -0.52
N ILE A 7 7.46 -11.05 0.70
CA ILE A 7 8.09 -10.45 1.89
C ILE A 7 9.60 -10.35 1.68
N ASP A 8 10.23 -11.43 1.23
CA ASP A 8 11.68 -11.47 0.99
C ASP A 8 12.09 -10.46 -0.09
N LEU A 9 11.31 -10.36 -1.17
CA LEU A 9 11.51 -9.36 -2.22
C LEU A 9 11.35 -7.94 -1.67
N ALA A 10 10.30 -7.67 -0.91
CA ALA A 10 10.04 -6.36 -0.33
C ALA A 10 11.15 -5.92 0.62
N LYS A 11 11.67 -6.84 1.46
CA LYS A 11 12.84 -6.59 2.31
C LYS A 11 14.10 -6.28 1.49
N LYS A 12 14.35 -7.08 0.45
CA LYS A 12 15.52 -6.93 -0.43
C LYS A 12 15.51 -5.59 -1.18
N GLU A 13 14.37 -5.20 -1.71
CA GLU A 13 14.18 -3.95 -2.47
C GLU A 13 13.89 -2.75 -1.55
N ASN A 14 13.96 -2.94 -0.23
CA ASN A 14 13.76 -1.92 0.79
C ASN A 14 12.40 -1.18 0.67
N ILE A 15 11.35 -1.91 0.30
CA ILE A 15 9.98 -1.38 0.22
C ILE A 15 9.51 -0.99 1.62
N LYS A 16 8.99 0.24 1.77
CA LYS A 16 8.52 0.79 3.05
C LYS A 16 7.02 1.02 3.13
N VAL A 17 6.33 0.98 1.99
CA VAL A 17 4.91 1.31 1.91
C VAL A 17 4.18 0.25 1.11
N ILE A 18 3.08 -0.27 1.67
CA ILE A 18 2.15 -1.18 1.01
C ILE A 18 0.84 -0.45 0.77
N PHE A 19 0.49 -0.25 -0.50
CA PHE A 19 -0.81 0.30 -0.88
C PHE A 19 -1.86 -0.79 -0.90
N TYR A 20 -3.06 -0.50 -0.38
CA TYR A 20 -4.22 -1.38 -0.46
C TYR A 20 -5.48 -0.60 -0.75
N GLN A 21 -6.49 -1.27 -1.29
CA GLN A 21 -7.75 -0.66 -1.69
C GLN A 21 -8.76 -0.68 -0.54
N GLU A 22 -9.58 0.35 -0.41
CA GLU A 22 -10.61 0.47 0.62
C GLU A 22 -11.61 -0.70 0.62
N GLU A 23 -11.83 -1.28 -0.55
CA GLU A 23 -12.74 -2.40 -0.78
C GLU A 23 -12.18 -3.75 -0.30
N ILE A 24 -10.90 -3.79 0.09
CA ILE A 24 -10.20 -5.01 0.53
C ILE A 24 -9.90 -4.92 2.03
N ASP A 25 -10.05 -6.05 2.71
CA ASP A 25 -9.71 -6.18 4.13
C ASP A 25 -8.24 -5.82 4.40
N SER A 26 -8.01 -4.89 5.33
CA SER A 26 -6.68 -4.33 5.60
C SER A 26 -5.76 -5.29 6.35
N ARG A 27 -6.28 -6.33 7.03
CA ARG A 27 -5.49 -7.18 7.94
C ARG A 27 -4.32 -7.86 7.24
N GLN A 28 -4.52 -8.28 5.99
CA GLN A 28 -3.45 -8.92 5.22
C GLN A 28 -2.34 -7.92 4.86
N SER A 29 -2.72 -6.70 4.46
CA SER A 29 -1.79 -5.64 4.12
C SER A 29 -1.03 -5.14 5.34
N GLU A 30 -1.70 -5.02 6.48
CA GLU A 30 -1.12 -4.64 7.77
C GLU A 30 -0.09 -5.67 8.24
N ALA A 31 -0.47 -6.95 8.27
CA ALA A 31 0.46 -8.02 8.64
C ALA A 31 1.68 -8.08 7.71
N PHE A 32 1.48 -7.86 6.41
CA PHE A 32 2.59 -7.81 5.45
C PHE A 32 3.52 -6.61 5.72
N ALA A 33 2.95 -5.44 5.97
CA ALA A 33 3.71 -4.23 6.26
C ALA A 33 4.51 -4.39 7.57
N GLU A 34 3.91 -4.97 8.60
CA GLU A 34 4.59 -5.29 9.86
C GLU A 34 5.79 -6.22 9.64
N GLU A 35 5.61 -7.29 8.88
CA GLU A 35 6.67 -8.25 8.55
C GLU A 35 7.88 -7.61 7.86
N ILE A 36 7.67 -6.59 7.03
CA ILE A 36 8.75 -5.88 6.32
C ILE A 36 9.25 -4.63 7.06
N GLY A 37 8.68 -4.30 8.23
CA GLY A 37 8.97 -3.07 8.98
C GLY A 37 8.57 -1.80 8.23
N GLY A 38 7.48 -1.88 7.45
CA GLY A 38 6.90 -0.80 6.67
C GLY A 38 5.56 -0.31 7.24
N LYS A 39 4.84 0.49 6.44
CA LYS A 39 3.49 0.98 6.75
C LYS A 39 2.52 0.68 5.61
N THR A 40 1.24 0.63 5.91
CA THR A 40 0.18 0.56 4.90
C THR A 40 -0.33 1.95 4.53
N MET A 41 -0.84 2.08 3.32
CA MET A 41 -1.59 3.25 2.87
C MET A 41 -2.82 2.81 2.09
N GLN A 42 -3.99 3.28 2.53
CA GLN A 42 -5.25 2.98 1.88
C GLN A 42 -5.48 3.91 0.68
N LEU A 43 -5.96 3.34 -0.41
CA LEU A 43 -6.40 4.02 -1.62
C LEU A 43 -7.89 3.70 -1.83
N ALA A 44 -8.66 4.60 -2.41
CA ALA A 44 -10.10 4.41 -2.61
C ALA A 44 -10.50 4.48 -4.09
N PRO A 45 -10.13 3.50 -4.95
CA PRO A 45 -10.33 3.60 -6.39
C PRO A 45 -11.78 3.79 -6.85
N LEU A 46 -12.76 3.36 -6.04
CA LEU A 46 -14.19 3.50 -6.34
C LEU A 46 -14.85 4.68 -5.62
N ALA A 47 -14.07 5.64 -5.13
CA ALA A 47 -14.60 6.86 -4.53
C ALA A 47 -15.53 7.61 -5.50
N ALA A 48 -16.67 8.09 -4.98
CA ALA A 48 -17.68 8.79 -5.78
C ALA A 48 -17.13 10.07 -6.44
N ASP A 49 -16.28 10.82 -5.74
CA ASP A 49 -15.48 11.90 -6.33
C ASP A 49 -14.26 11.32 -7.03
N TYR A 50 -14.48 10.86 -8.27
CA TYR A 50 -13.46 10.15 -9.03
C TYR A 50 -12.18 10.98 -9.24
N ILE A 51 -12.32 12.21 -9.76
CA ILE A 51 -11.16 13.05 -10.11
C ILE A 51 -10.45 13.57 -8.85
N GLY A 52 -11.19 14.01 -7.84
CA GLY A 52 -10.61 14.46 -6.58
C GLY A 52 -9.86 13.33 -5.88
N ASN A 53 -10.43 12.12 -5.89
CA ASN A 53 -9.78 10.95 -5.33
C ASN A 53 -8.53 10.50 -6.13
N LEU A 54 -8.57 10.50 -7.46
CA LEU A 54 -7.37 10.22 -8.27
C LEU A 54 -6.22 11.18 -7.92
N LYS A 55 -6.52 12.48 -7.75
CA LYS A 55 -5.54 13.48 -7.35
C LYS A 55 -5.00 13.20 -5.94
N LYS A 56 -5.88 12.92 -4.98
CA LYS A 56 -5.50 12.55 -3.60
C LYS A 56 -4.61 11.30 -3.56
N MET A 57 -4.92 10.27 -4.35
CA MET A 57 -4.10 9.06 -4.45
C MET A 57 -2.71 9.39 -5.01
N ALA A 58 -2.61 10.20 -6.06
CA ALA A 58 -1.33 10.63 -6.62
C ALA A 58 -0.49 11.43 -5.60
N GLU A 59 -1.12 12.34 -4.86
CA GLU A 59 -0.47 13.11 -3.78
C GLU A 59 0.04 12.20 -2.66
N THR A 60 -0.79 11.23 -2.25
CA THR A 60 -0.46 10.22 -1.22
C THR A 60 0.75 9.38 -1.63
N MET A 61 0.83 8.97 -2.90
CA MET A 61 1.98 8.24 -3.43
C MET A 61 3.22 9.13 -3.51
N ALA A 62 3.07 10.37 -3.95
CA ALA A 62 4.18 11.32 -4.07
C ALA A 62 4.80 11.64 -2.70
N GLU A 63 4.00 11.79 -1.64
CA GLU A 63 4.48 12.08 -0.28
C GLU A 63 5.46 11.02 0.24
N VAL A 64 5.26 9.75 -0.11
CA VAL A 64 6.09 8.64 0.39
C VAL A 64 7.23 8.23 -0.53
N MET A 65 7.29 8.76 -1.75
CA MET A 65 8.35 8.49 -2.73
C MET A 65 9.46 9.55 -2.75
N GLN A 66 9.32 10.61 -1.95
CA GLN A 66 10.37 11.61 -1.70
C GLN A 66 11.39 11.08 -0.68
#